data_AF-A0A1E4CPL6-F1
#
_entry.id   AF-A0A1E4CPL6-F1
#
_cell.length_a   1.000
_cell.length_b   1.000
_cell.length_c   1.000
_cell.angle_alpha   90.00
_cell.angle_beta   90.00
_cell.angle_gamma   90.00
#
_symmetry.space_group_name_H-M   'P 1'
#
loop_
_entity.id
_entity.type
_entity.pdbx_description
1 polymer ?
#
loop_
_entity_poly.entity_id
_entity_poly.type
_entity_poly.pdbx_seq_one_letter_code
_entity_poly.pdbx_strand_id
1 'polypeptide(L)'
;MVTFVDRVTLHLRAGKGGNGCVSVRREKFKPLAGPDGGNGGHGGDVVLVADPQVTTLLSYHHSPHRHAGNGGFGMGDNRSGAAGESLELGVPVGTVVKDIDGTTLADLVVPGTRFIAAPGGQGGLGNAALANPKRKAPGFALLGTPGFEGDVVLELKTVADVALVGFPSAGKSSLIAAVSAARPKIADYPFTTLHPNLGVVQAGDVRFTVADVPGLIEGASEGKGLGLEFLRHVERCTALVHVLDCATLEPGRDPLTDLDIILEELGNYPVPEGQVPLLERPQLVALNKVDVPEAKDLADLVRPDLEARGYRVFEISTVSHEGLRQLTFALADIVAQHRADEAAAPAPERVIIRPKGAEREFSIRVEGGTYGDVFRILGDKPVRWVQQTDFQNEEAVGFLADRLEKLGVEDELYRAGAVAGSTVLIGEGDAVVFDWHPSLSSAAELMTAPRGTDPRLDLNPRRTTSQRRERYHERMDAKADARAELEQERLAGVDGWDEWVEDDES
;
A
#
# COMPACT_ATOMS: atom_id res chain seq x y z
N MET A 1 0.23 -4.96 26.31
CA MET A 1 -1.14 -5.12 25.77
C MET A 1 -0.98 -5.56 24.34
N VAL A 2 -1.58 -6.68 23.93
CA VAL A 2 -1.47 -7.14 22.54
C VAL A 2 -2.76 -6.74 21.84
N THR A 3 -2.71 -5.60 21.17
CA THR A 3 -3.78 -5.07 20.30
C THR A 3 -3.84 -5.94 19.05
N PHE A 4 -5.02 -6.37 18.61
CA PHE A 4 -5.15 -7.01 17.29
C PHE A 4 -5.46 -5.91 16.28
N VAL A 5 -4.79 -5.91 15.14
CA VAL A 5 -4.86 -4.83 14.16
C VAL A 5 -5.21 -5.45 12.83
N ASP A 6 -6.45 -5.25 12.40
CA ASP A 6 -6.95 -5.75 11.11
C ASP A 6 -6.58 -4.84 9.95
N ARG A 7 -6.32 -3.56 10.25
CA ARG A 7 -5.92 -2.56 9.28
C ARG A 7 -4.65 -1.87 9.73
N VAL A 8 -3.61 -1.91 8.91
CA VAL A 8 -2.33 -1.24 9.18
C VAL A 8 -1.85 -0.49 7.96
N THR A 9 -1.42 0.75 8.16
CA THR A 9 -0.69 1.51 7.15
C THR A 9 0.80 1.20 7.30
N LEU A 10 1.40 0.70 6.23
CA LEU A 10 2.83 0.48 6.12
C LEU A 10 3.47 1.65 5.37
N HIS A 11 4.51 2.22 5.94
CA HIS A 11 5.36 3.22 5.31
C HIS A 11 6.54 2.49 4.65
N LEU A 12 6.47 2.33 3.34
CA LEU A 12 7.44 1.55 2.58
C LEU A 12 8.47 2.45 1.92
N ARG A 13 9.73 2.05 2.02
CA ARG A 13 10.81 2.63 1.21
C ARG A 13 11.69 1.51 0.68
N ALA A 14 11.68 1.35 -0.63
CA ALA A 14 12.53 0.41 -1.31
C ALA A 14 13.99 0.91 -1.37
N GLY A 15 14.92 0.01 -1.68
CA GLY A 15 16.31 0.36 -1.84
C GLY A 15 16.52 1.30 -3.01
N LYS A 16 17.39 2.30 -2.88
CA LYS A 16 17.84 3.07 -4.04
C LYS A 16 18.84 2.27 -4.87
N GLY A 17 18.88 2.50 -6.18
CA GLY A 17 19.93 1.97 -7.02
C GLY A 17 21.28 2.62 -6.71
N GLY A 18 22.36 1.85 -6.80
CA GLY A 18 23.71 2.39 -6.70
C GLY A 18 24.09 3.16 -7.96
N ASN A 19 24.98 4.15 -7.85
CA ASN A 19 25.48 4.88 -9.01
C ASN A 19 26.48 4.04 -9.81
N GLY A 20 26.51 4.25 -11.12
CA GLY A 20 27.58 3.76 -11.98
C GLY A 20 28.89 4.51 -11.69
N CYS A 21 30.01 3.86 -11.99
CA CYS A 21 31.33 4.46 -11.82
C CYS A 21 31.86 5.03 -13.14
N VAL A 22 32.54 6.16 -13.05
CA VAL A 22 33.42 6.66 -14.12
C VAL A 22 34.84 6.28 -13.74
N SER A 23 35.41 5.31 -14.45
CA SER A 23 36.81 4.94 -14.29
C SER A 23 37.44 4.66 -15.65
N VAL A 24 38.74 4.93 -15.75
CA VAL A 24 39.54 4.59 -16.92
C VAL A 24 40.72 3.77 -16.47
N ARG A 25 40.87 2.59 -17.07
CA ARG A 25 41.96 1.68 -16.76
C ARG A 25 43.29 2.32 -17.14
N ARG A 26 44.24 2.28 -16.20
CA ARG A 26 45.60 2.78 -16.39
C ARG A 26 46.57 1.64 -16.23
N GLU A 27 47.35 1.37 -17.27
CA GLU A 27 48.41 0.39 -17.24
C GLU A 27 49.77 1.09 -17.39
N LYS A 28 50.83 0.44 -16.91
CA LYS A 28 52.19 0.91 -17.13
C LYS A 28 52.40 1.01 -18.65
N PHE A 29 52.68 2.23 -19.14
CA PHE A 29 52.83 2.59 -20.57
C PHE A 29 51.53 2.75 -21.40
N LYS A 30 50.34 2.61 -20.80
CA LYS A 30 49.05 2.86 -21.47
C LYS A 30 48.16 3.73 -20.57
N PRO A 31 48.25 5.08 -20.67
CA PRO A 31 47.54 5.99 -19.76
C PRO A 31 46.01 6.00 -19.94
N LEU A 32 45.50 5.61 -21.11
CA LEU A 32 44.08 5.46 -21.41
C LEU A 32 43.84 4.07 -22.01
N ALA A 33 43.71 3.04 -21.15
CA ALA A 33 43.54 1.66 -21.60
C ALA A 33 42.08 1.30 -21.98
N GLY A 34 41.15 2.22 -21.74
CA GLY A 34 39.70 2.06 -21.97
C GLY A 34 38.90 2.32 -20.69
N PRO A 35 37.58 2.52 -20.80
CA PRO A 35 36.71 2.68 -19.63
C PRO A 35 36.62 1.35 -18.86
N ASP A 36 36.64 1.43 -17.54
CA ASP A 36 36.56 0.28 -16.64
C ASP A 36 35.68 0.56 -15.42
N GLY A 37 34.81 1.55 -15.49
CA GLY A 37 33.81 1.81 -14.45
C GLY A 37 32.67 0.81 -14.50
N GLY A 38 32.48 0.08 -13.41
CA GLY A 38 31.39 -0.87 -13.22
C GLY A 38 30.02 -0.22 -13.01
N ASN A 39 28.97 -1.02 -13.14
CA ASN A 39 27.59 -0.60 -12.91
C ASN A 39 27.27 -0.56 -11.41
N GLY A 40 26.34 0.30 -11.01
CA GLY A 40 25.74 0.24 -9.69
C GLY A 40 24.80 -0.96 -9.54
N GLY A 41 24.65 -1.47 -8.33
CA GLY A 41 23.70 -2.52 -8.01
C GLY A 41 22.26 -2.00 -7.95
N HIS A 42 21.29 -2.88 -8.21
CA HIS A 42 19.87 -2.58 -8.03
C HIS A 42 19.55 -2.45 -6.54
N GLY A 43 18.60 -1.59 -6.19
CA GLY A 43 18.03 -1.54 -4.84
C GLY A 43 17.12 -2.75 -4.58
N GLY A 44 17.00 -3.15 -3.31
CA GLY A 44 16.12 -4.23 -2.91
C GLY A 44 14.64 -3.84 -2.97
N ASP A 45 13.79 -4.80 -3.33
CA ASP A 45 12.34 -4.64 -3.32
C ASP A 45 11.78 -4.82 -1.90
N VAL A 46 10.60 -4.26 -1.62
CA VAL A 46 9.78 -4.69 -0.48
C VAL A 46 8.64 -5.56 -1.02
N VAL A 47 8.61 -6.82 -0.57
CA VAL A 47 7.70 -7.85 -1.08
C VAL A 47 6.80 -8.32 0.05
N LEU A 48 5.49 -8.26 -0.16
CA LEU A 48 4.50 -8.89 0.70
C LEU A 48 4.34 -10.35 0.29
N VAL A 49 4.36 -11.26 1.25
CA VAL A 49 4.23 -12.70 1.03
C VAL A 49 3.09 -13.24 1.88
N ALA A 50 2.10 -13.87 1.27
CA ALA A 50 1.04 -14.56 2.00
C ALA A 50 1.61 -15.81 2.69
N ASP A 51 1.73 -15.77 4.01
CA ASP A 51 2.31 -16.85 4.82
C ASP A 51 1.24 -17.43 5.76
N PRO A 52 0.89 -18.73 5.63
CA PRO A 52 -0.06 -19.40 6.53
C PRO A 52 0.35 -19.41 8.00
N GLN A 53 1.64 -19.24 8.30
CA GLN A 53 2.14 -19.18 9.67
C GLN A 53 1.91 -17.83 10.33
N VAL A 54 1.66 -16.78 9.54
CA VAL A 54 1.36 -15.43 10.02
C VAL A 54 -0.15 -15.29 10.17
N THR A 55 -0.61 -14.98 11.38
CA THR A 55 -2.05 -14.91 11.69
C THR A 55 -2.53 -13.51 12.07
N THR A 56 -1.64 -12.52 12.15
CA THR A 56 -1.98 -11.16 12.56
C THR A 56 -1.06 -10.13 11.88
N LEU A 57 -1.56 -8.92 11.67
CA LEU A 57 -0.79 -7.77 11.15
C LEU A 57 -0.17 -6.91 12.27
N LEU A 58 -0.28 -7.32 13.54
CA LEU A 58 0.20 -6.55 14.68
C LEU A 58 1.69 -6.17 14.63
N SER A 59 2.54 -7.04 14.08
CA SER A 59 3.98 -6.78 13.91
C SER A 59 4.23 -5.52 13.09
N TYR A 60 3.34 -5.21 12.15
CA TYR A 60 3.37 -4.02 11.32
C TYR A 60 2.85 -2.79 12.03
N HIS A 61 1.90 -2.92 12.94
CA HIS A 61 1.40 -1.79 13.72
C HIS A 61 2.47 -1.23 14.66
N HIS A 62 3.28 -2.09 15.31
CA HIS A 62 4.38 -1.64 16.17
C HIS A 62 5.60 -1.13 15.39
N SER A 63 5.75 -1.53 14.14
CA SER A 63 6.88 -1.15 13.29
C SER A 63 6.38 -0.96 11.85
N PRO A 64 5.71 0.18 11.58
CA PRO A 64 5.08 0.44 10.29
C PRO A 64 6.08 0.85 9.21
N HIS A 65 7.25 1.36 9.60
CA HIS A 65 8.32 1.75 8.68
C HIS A 65 9.12 0.53 8.23
N ARG A 66 9.17 0.29 6.92
CA ARG A 66 9.85 -0.87 6.32
C ARG A 66 10.77 -0.41 5.21
N HIS A 67 12.02 -0.83 5.29
CA HIS A 67 13.10 -0.35 4.44
C HIS A 67 13.88 -1.52 3.86
N ALA A 68 13.99 -1.57 2.53
CA ALA A 68 14.86 -2.53 1.85
C ALA A 68 16.30 -2.01 1.72
N GLY A 69 17.23 -2.91 1.41
CA GLY A 69 18.65 -2.59 1.25
C GLY A 69 18.94 -1.79 0.00
N ASN A 70 19.85 -0.81 0.09
CA ASN A 70 20.29 -0.03 -1.07
C ASN A 70 21.29 -0.82 -1.94
N GLY A 71 21.28 -0.55 -3.24
CA GLY A 71 22.30 -1.05 -4.16
C GLY A 71 23.66 -0.39 -3.92
N GLY A 72 24.73 -1.17 -4.03
CA GLY A 72 26.10 -0.69 -3.93
C GLY A 72 26.54 0.11 -5.15
N PHE A 73 27.48 1.04 -4.96
CA PHE A 73 28.09 1.79 -6.07
C PHE A 73 28.95 0.88 -6.95
N GLY A 74 28.98 1.18 -8.24
CA GLY A 74 29.99 0.62 -9.14
C GLY A 74 31.39 1.09 -8.73
N MET A 75 32.40 0.32 -9.09
CA MET A 75 33.81 0.64 -8.84
C MET A 75 34.63 0.48 -10.12
N GLY A 76 35.87 0.98 -10.11
CA GLY A 76 36.85 0.72 -11.17
C GLY A 76 37.17 -0.78 -11.32
N ASP A 77 38.00 -1.12 -12.31
CA ASP A 77 38.32 -2.51 -12.66
C ASP A 77 37.09 -3.37 -13.02
N ASN A 78 36.06 -2.77 -13.63
CA ASN A 78 34.80 -3.39 -14.05
C ASN A 78 34.01 -4.06 -12.91
N ARG A 79 34.18 -3.56 -11.68
CA ARG A 79 33.51 -4.12 -10.50
C ARG A 79 32.11 -3.53 -10.35
N SER A 80 31.10 -4.35 -10.57
CA SER A 80 29.71 -3.94 -10.35
C SER A 80 29.36 -3.91 -8.86
N GLY A 81 28.49 -2.98 -8.48
CA GLY A 81 27.98 -2.87 -7.12
C GLY A 81 27.08 -4.04 -6.74
N ALA A 82 27.08 -4.39 -5.45
CA ALA A 82 26.20 -5.44 -4.92
C ALA A 82 24.72 -5.02 -5.03
N ALA A 83 23.84 -5.99 -5.31
CA ALA A 83 22.41 -5.76 -5.24
C ALA A 83 21.98 -5.55 -3.79
N GLY A 84 21.02 -4.65 -3.57
CA GLY A 84 20.39 -4.42 -2.28
C GLY A 84 19.57 -5.63 -1.85
N GLU A 85 19.60 -5.91 -0.55
CA GLU A 85 18.80 -6.99 0.05
C GLU A 85 17.30 -6.64 -0.02
N SER A 86 16.50 -7.54 -0.59
CA SER A 86 15.05 -7.36 -0.65
C SER A 86 14.43 -7.71 0.71
N LEU A 87 13.41 -6.96 1.11
CA LEU A 87 12.71 -7.15 2.36
C LEU A 87 11.41 -7.92 2.12
N GLU A 88 11.37 -9.17 2.56
CA GLU A 88 10.14 -9.99 2.54
C GLU A 88 9.35 -9.79 3.84
N LEU A 89 8.08 -9.45 3.69
CA LEU A 89 7.14 -9.19 4.77
C LEU A 89 6.01 -10.23 4.71
N GLY A 90 6.02 -11.18 5.64
CA GLY A 90 4.98 -12.19 5.74
C GLY A 90 3.66 -11.60 6.25
N VAL A 91 2.59 -11.76 5.51
CA VAL A 91 1.23 -11.32 5.89
C VAL A 91 0.30 -12.53 5.96
N PRO A 92 -0.77 -12.49 6.78
CA PRO A 92 -1.74 -13.57 6.79
C PRO A 92 -2.38 -13.77 5.42
N VAL A 93 -2.72 -15.02 5.14
CA VAL A 93 -3.50 -15.38 3.95
C VAL A 93 -4.87 -14.71 4.02
N GLY A 94 -5.33 -14.10 2.92
CA GLY A 94 -6.54 -13.26 2.88
C GLY A 94 -6.30 -11.79 3.21
N THR A 95 -5.04 -11.33 3.23
CA THR A 95 -4.72 -9.90 3.35
C THR A 95 -4.94 -9.19 2.00
N VAL A 96 -5.72 -8.12 2.04
CA VAL A 96 -5.91 -7.19 0.92
C VAL A 96 -4.92 -6.05 1.05
N VAL A 97 -4.22 -5.77 -0.03
CA VAL A 97 -3.32 -4.62 -0.15
C VAL A 97 -4.06 -3.52 -0.89
N LYS A 98 -4.17 -2.35 -0.27
CA LYS A 98 -4.82 -1.17 -0.82
C LYS A 98 -3.84 0.01 -0.86
N ASP A 99 -4.11 0.92 -1.78
CA ASP A 99 -3.50 2.25 -1.77
C ASP A 99 -4.13 3.14 -0.69
N ILE A 100 -3.53 4.28 -0.39
CA ILE A 100 -4.06 5.28 0.56
C ILE A 100 -5.48 5.74 0.18
N ASP A 101 -5.77 5.77 -1.12
CA ASP A 101 -7.08 6.15 -1.69
C ASP A 101 -8.12 5.03 -1.61
N GLY A 102 -7.76 3.85 -1.08
CA GLY A 102 -8.64 2.70 -0.92
C GLY A 102 -8.76 1.80 -2.16
N THR A 103 -8.08 2.14 -3.26
CA THR A 103 -7.99 1.29 -4.45
C THR A 103 -7.26 -0.01 -4.11
N THR A 104 -7.84 -1.16 -4.46
CA THR A 104 -7.23 -2.46 -4.18
C THR A 104 -6.09 -2.73 -5.17
N LEU A 105 -4.88 -2.89 -4.63
CA LEU A 105 -3.65 -3.15 -5.38
C LEU A 105 -3.37 -4.65 -5.54
N ALA A 106 -3.72 -5.46 -4.55
CA ALA A 106 -3.56 -6.92 -4.61
C ALA A 106 -4.43 -7.60 -3.54
N ASP A 107 -4.78 -8.86 -3.80
CA ASP A 107 -5.46 -9.73 -2.83
C ASP A 107 -4.63 -11.01 -2.63
N LEU A 108 -4.13 -11.22 -1.41
CA LEU A 108 -3.18 -12.27 -1.09
C LEU A 108 -3.89 -13.51 -0.52
N VAL A 109 -4.77 -14.09 -1.33
CA VAL A 109 -5.67 -15.19 -0.92
C VAL A 109 -4.99 -16.57 -0.94
N VAL A 110 -3.96 -16.76 -1.77
CA VAL A 110 -3.30 -18.07 -1.91
C VAL A 110 -1.99 -18.08 -1.11
N PRO A 111 -1.73 -19.10 -0.28
CA PRO A 111 -0.44 -19.30 0.38
C PRO A 111 0.75 -19.18 -0.58
N GLY A 112 1.78 -18.45 -0.19
CA GLY A 112 2.98 -18.20 -0.99
C GLY A 112 2.81 -17.16 -2.10
N THR A 113 1.65 -16.51 -2.23
CA THR A 113 1.48 -15.39 -3.17
C THR A 113 2.41 -14.25 -2.80
N ARG A 114 3.15 -13.74 -3.80
CA ARG A 114 4.12 -12.66 -3.64
C ARG A 114 3.63 -11.42 -4.38
N PHE A 115 3.70 -10.27 -3.74
CA PHE A 115 3.38 -8.98 -4.33
C PHE A 115 4.48 -7.96 -4.02
N ILE A 116 5.04 -7.34 -5.06
CA ILE A 116 6.03 -6.27 -4.89
C ILE A 116 5.26 -5.00 -4.53
N ALA A 117 5.25 -4.65 -3.24
CA ALA A 117 4.55 -3.48 -2.75
C ALA A 117 5.36 -2.19 -2.94
N ALA A 118 6.69 -2.29 -2.91
CA ALA A 118 7.58 -1.18 -3.22
C ALA A 118 8.75 -1.67 -4.10
N PRO A 119 8.79 -1.32 -5.39
CA PRO A 119 9.90 -1.69 -6.27
C PRO A 119 11.18 -0.90 -5.97
N GLY A 120 12.31 -1.59 -6.01
CA GLY A 120 13.65 -1.04 -5.83
C GLY A 120 14.13 -0.21 -7.01
N GLY A 121 15.02 0.74 -6.70
CA GLY A 121 15.66 1.60 -7.68
C GLY A 121 16.61 0.84 -8.60
N GLN A 122 16.72 1.27 -9.85
CA GLN A 122 17.61 0.67 -10.83
C GLN A 122 19.04 1.18 -10.64
N GLY A 123 20.00 0.25 -10.68
CA GLY A 123 21.42 0.60 -10.67
C GLY A 123 21.82 1.43 -11.89
N GLY A 124 22.67 2.42 -11.66
CA GLY A 124 23.23 3.26 -12.70
C GLY A 124 24.28 2.53 -13.54
N LEU A 125 24.30 2.80 -14.85
CA LEU A 125 25.30 2.25 -15.75
C LEU A 125 26.64 2.95 -15.59
N GLY A 126 27.72 2.18 -15.45
CA GLY A 126 29.10 2.69 -15.47
C GLY A 126 29.52 3.12 -16.87
N ASN A 127 30.61 3.86 -16.97
CA ASN A 127 31.10 4.36 -18.25
C ASN A 127 31.52 3.23 -19.23
N ALA A 128 31.91 2.07 -18.71
CA ALA A 128 32.22 0.90 -19.54
C ALA A 128 30.98 0.37 -20.28
N ALA A 129 29.80 0.38 -19.65
CA ALA A 129 28.54 -0.04 -20.25
C ALA A 129 27.97 0.98 -21.26
N LEU A 130 28.36 2.25 -21.13
CA LEU A 130 27.96 3.34 -22.02
C LEU A 130 28.87 3.46 -23.26
N ALA A 131 30.01 2.77 -23.27
CA ALA A 131 30.98 2.84 -24.33
C ALA A 131 30.40 2.28 -25.64
N ASN A 132 30.56 3.02 -26.74
CA ASN A 132 30.13 2.62 -28.07
C ASN A 132 31.13 3.13 -29.13
N PRO A 133 30.98 2.80 -30.42
CA PRO A 133 31.93 3.24 -31.45
C PRO A 133 32.11 4.77 -31.55
N LYS A 134 31.07 5.55 -31.22
CA LYS A 134 31.10 7.02 -31.17
C LYS A 134 31.67 7.56 -29.85
N ARG A 135 31.47 6.84 -28.73
CA ARG A 135 31.92 7.18 -27.37
C ARG A 135 32.84 6.09 -26.83
N LYS A 136 34.12 6.12 -27.19
CA LYS A 136 35.08 5.06 -26.83
C LYS A 136 35.45 5.03 -25.35
N ALA A 137 35.48 6.19 -24.69
CA ALA A 137 35.76 6.33 -23.26
C ALA A 137 34.87 7.44 -22.68
N PRO A 138 33.61 7.14 -22.36
CA PRO A 138 32.69 8.12 -21.80
C PRO A 138 33.23 8.70 -20.50
N GLY A 139 33.18 10.02 -20.36
CA GLY A 139 33.57 10.77 -19.17
C GLY A 139 32.46 10.86 -18.11
N PHE A 140 31.38 10.10 -18.29
CA PHE A 140 30.21 10.11 -17.42
C PHE A 140 29.68 8.70 -17.16
N ALA A 141 28.90 8.57 -16.10
CA ALA A 141 28.15 7.38 -15.74
C ALA A 141 26.72 7.80 -15.41
N LEU A 142 25.79 6.85 -15.39
CA LEU A 142 24.44 7.11 -14.93
C LEU A 142 24.35 6.93 -13.41
N LEU A 143 23.56 7.78 -12.78
CA LEU A 143 23.18 7.66 -11.38
C LEU A 143 22.18 6.51 -11.21
N GLY A 144 22.13 5.95 -10.00
CA GLY A 144 21.08 5.01 -9.63
C GLY A 144 19.76 5.74 -9.43
N THR A 145 18.64 5.11 -9.76
CA THR A 145 17.33 5.73 -9.55
C THR A 145 16.92 5.60 -8.08
N PRO A 146 16.11 6.52 -7.56
CA PRO A 146 15.42 6.29 -6.29
C PRO A 146 14.57 5.02 -6.38
N GLY A 147 14.42 4.33 -5.24
CA GLY A 147 13.41 3.29 -5.08
C GLY A 147 12.05 3.91 -4.77
N PHE A 148 10.99 3.12 -4.85
CA PHE A 148 9.65 3.56 -4.44
C PHE A 148 9.64 3.98 -2.96
N GLU A 149 8.97 5.08 -2.67
CA GLU A 149 8.67 5.56 -1.32
C GLU A 149 7.20 5.95 -1.28
N GLY A 150 6.45 5.36 -0.36
CA GLY A 150 5.01 5.54 -0.27
C GLY A 150 4.34 4.61 0.72
N ASP A 151 3.04 4.78 0.87
CA ASP A 151 2.25 4.09 1.87
C ASP A 151 1.35 3.06 1.23
N VAL A 152 1.21 1.91 1.88
CA VAL A 152 0.20 0.91 1.53
C VAL A 152 -0.61 0.54 2.75
N VAL A 153 -1.89 0.30 2.56
CA VAL A 153 -2.81 -0.14 3.61
C VAL A 153 -3.02 -1.63 3.48
N LEU A 154 -2.67 -2.38 4.51
CA LEU A 154 -3.02 -3.80 4.61
C LEU A 154 -4.31 -3.94 5.40
N GLU A 155 -5.23 -4.74 4.88
CA GLU A 155 -6.50 -5.06 5.53
C GLU A 155 -6.69 -6.57 5.53
N LEU A 156 -6.80 -7.17 6.72
CA LEU A 156 -7.08 -8.57 6.87
C LEU A 156 -8.59 -8.81 6.77
N LYS A 157 -9.03 -9.64 5.81
CA LYS A 157 -10.46 -9.91 5.62
C LYS A 157 -11.08 -10.78 6.73
N THR A 158 -10.33 -11.59 7.48
CA THR A 158 -10.90 -12.57 8.44
C THR A 158 -10.31 -12.44 9.84
N VAL A 159 -11.17 -12.36 10.86
CA VAL A 159 -10.76 -12.15 12.27
C VAL A 159 -10.65 -13.46 13.06
N ALA A 160 -11.49 -14.47 12.75
CA ALA A 160 -11.48 -15.77 13.43
C ALA A 160 -11.86 -16.95 12.52
N ASP A 161 -11.31 -18.13 12.79
CA ASP A 161 -11.72 -19.38 12.12
C ASP A 161 -13.06 -19.91 12.68
N VAL A 162 -13.33 -19.69 13.98
CA VAL A 162 -14.52 -20.21 14.68
C VAL A 162 -15.17 -19.09 15.52
N ALA A 163 -16.50 -18.99 15.45
CA ALA A 163 -17.27 -18.08 16.29
C ALA A 163 -18.09 -18.83 17.35
N LEU A 164 -18.03 -18.36 18.60
CA LEU A 164 -18.86 -18.84 19.69
C LEU A 164 -20.13 -17.99 19.79
N VAL A 165 -21.28 -18.64 19.64
CA VAL A 165 -22.60 -18.02 19.69
C VAL A 165 -23.35 -18.57 20.91
N GLY A 166 -24.13 -17.72 21.58
CA GLY A 166 -24.86 -18.14 22.77
C GLY A 166 -25.31 -16.95 23.59
N PHE A 167 -26.16 -17.19 24.57
CA PHE A 167 -26.66 -16.14 25.45
C PHE A 167 -25.57 -15.55 26.35
N PRO A 168 -25.75 -14.32 26.91
CA PRO A 168 -24.95 -13.86 28.05
C PRO A 168 -24.92 -14.92 29.14
N SER A 169 -23.77 -15.01 29.83
CA SER A 169 -23.57 -15.96 30.94
C SER A 169 -23.56 -17.46 30.58
N ALA A 170 -23.74 -17.83 29.31
CA ALA A 170 -23.56 -19.22 28.84
C ALA A 170 -22.12 -19.73 28.99
N GLY A 171 -21.17 -18.84 29.28
CA GLY A 171 -19.77 -19.18 29.53
C GLY A 171 -18.87 -19.12 28.28
N LYS A 172 -19.28 -18.40 27.22
CA LYS A 172 -18.48 -18.19 26.00
C LYS A 172 -17.08 -17.64 26.29
N SER A 173 -16.97 -16.53 27.02
CA SER A 173 -15.67 -15.92 27.33
C SER A 173 -14.82 -16.82 28.23
N SER A 174 -15.45 -17.55 29.17
CA SER A 174 -14.79 -18.57 29.99
C SER A 174 -14.28 -19.74 29.16
N LEU A 175 -15.04 -20.14 28.13
CA LEU A 175 -14.65 -21.20 27.20
C LEU A 175 -13.40 -20.79 26.44
N ILE A 176 -13.36 -19.57 25.87
CA ILE A 176 -12.17 -19.04 25.20
C ILE A 176 -10.97 -19.03 26.14
N ALA A 177 -11.15 -18.58 27.38
CA ALA A 177 -10.08 -18.59 28.38
C ALA A 177 -9.56 -20.00 28.70
N ALA A 178 -10.44 -20.99 28.74
CA ALA A 178 -10.10 -22.37 29.07
C ALA A 178 -9.41 -23.11 27.91
N VAL A 179 -9.74 -22.81 26.65
CA VAL A 179 -9.21 -23.51 25.46
C VAL A 179 -8.04 -22.79 24.79
N SER A 180 -7.84 -21.51 25.08
CA SER A 180 -6.79 -20.72 24.44
C SER A 180 -5.39 -21.07 24.99
N ALA A 181 -4.47 -21.40 24.08
CA ALA A 181 -3.07 -21.69 24.39
C ALA A 181 -2.28 -20.44 24.85
N ALA A 182 -2.86 -19.25 24.67
CA ALA A 182 -2.38 -17.97 25.19
C ALA A 182 -3.49 -17.28 25.98
N ARG A 183 -3.17 -16.32 26.86
CA ARG A 183 -4.23 -15.52 27.50
C ARG A 183 -5.11 -14.87 26.43
N PRO A 184 -6.45 -14.98 26.53
CA PRO A 184 -7.37 -14.31 25.63
C PRO A 184 -7.02 -12.83 25.55
N LYS A 185 -7.01 -12.30 24.35
CA LYS A 185 -6.72 -10.88 24.12
C LYS A 185 -8.04 -10.18 23.85
N ILE A 186 -8.32 -9.16 24.65
CA ILE A 186 -9.38 -8.19 24.35
C ILE A 186 -8.87 -7.39 23.16
N ALA A 187 -9.59 -7.45 22.05
CA ALA A 187 -9.21 -6.76 20.83
C ALA A 187 -10.05 -5.49 20.67
N ASP A 188 -9.37 -4.36 20.52
CA ASP A 188 -9.98 -3.04 20.30
C ASP A 188 -10.15 -2.82 18.81
N TYR A 189 -11.24 -3.32 18.25
CA TYR A 189 -11.56 -3.09 16.86
C TYR A 189 -12.26 -1.73 16.68
N PRO A 190 -11.80 -0.87 15.76
CA PRO A 190 -12.31 0.49 15.58
C PRO A 190 -13.76 0.56 15.04
N PHE A 191 -14.37 -0.58 14.74
CA PHE A 191 -15.72 -0.73 14.20
C PHE A 191 -16.62 -1.61 15.10
N THR A 192 -16.14 -2.04 16.27
CA THR A 192 -16.99 -2.75 17.25
C THR A 192 -17.22 -1.85 18.45
N THR A 193 -18.46 -1.69 18.90
CA THR A 193 -18.76 -1.01 20.17
C THR A 193 -18.54 -1.91 21.38
N LEU A 194 -18.37 -3.23 21.17
CA LEU A 194 -18.05 -4.23 22.18
C LEU A 194 -16.79 -4.98 21.75
N HIS A 195 -15.76 -4.93 22.60
CA HIS A 195 -14.49 -5.64 22.38
C HIS A 195 -14.72 -7.16 22.40
N PRO A 196 -14.59 -7.89 21.27
CA PRO A 196 -14.72 -9.33 21.28
C PRO A 196 -13.49 -9.97 21.94
N ASN A 197 -13.74 -11.08 22.63
CA ASN A 197 -12.67 -11.90 23.21
C ASN A 197 -12.16 -12.87 22.16
N LEU A 198 -10.86 -12.86 21.88
CA LEU A 198 -10.21 -13.79 20.97
C LEU A 198 -9.26 -14.73 21.70
N GLY A 199 -9.29 -15.99 21.32
CA GLY A 199 -8.39 -17.04 21.78
C GLY A 199 -7.72 -17.75 20.62
N VAL A 200 -6.45 -18.13 20.80
CA VAL A 200 -5.73 -18.99 19.86
C VAL A 200 -5.75 -20.40 20.42
N VAL A 201 -6.37 -21.33 19.70
CA VAL A 201 -6.49 -22.72 20.09
C VAL A 201 -5.48 -23.56 19.31
N GLN A 202 -4.87 -24.51 20.00
CA GLN A 202 -3.98 -25.48 19.39
C GLN A 202 -4.46 -26.90 19.72
N ALA A 203 -4.85 -27.65 18.69
CA ALA A 203 -5.29 -29.03 18.78
C ALA A 203 -4.41 -29.89 17.86
N GLY A 204 -3.46 -30.62 18.45
CA GLY A 204 -2.42 -31.32 17.70
C GLY A 204 -1.59 -30.34 16.87
N ASP A 205 -1.52 -30.59 15.55
CA ASP A 205 -0.78 -29.76 14.60
C ASP A 205 -1.61 -28.61 14.02
N VAL A 206 -2.93 -28.58 14.31
CA VAL A 206 -3.84 -27.55 13.78
C VAL A 206 -3.95 -26.40 14.79
N ARG A 207 -3.61 -25.20 14.32
CA ARG A 207 -3.79 -23.95 15.05
C ARG A 207 -4.89 -23.12 14.38
N PHE A 208 -5.82 -22.63 15.19
CA PHE A 208 -6.96 -21.84 14.74
C PHE A 208 -7.37 -20.79 15.77
N THR A 209 -8.11 -19.78 15.34
CA THR A 209 -8.60 -18.67 16.19
C THR A 209 -10.09 -18.82 16.50
N VAL A 210 -10.45 -18.56 17.75
CA VAL A 210 -11.82 -18.57 18.23
C VAL A 210 -12.20 -17.17 18.71
N ALA A 211 -13.34 -16.67 18.28
CA ALA A 211 -13.89 -15.39 18.72
C ALA A 211 -15.22 -15.56 19.46
N ASP A 212 -15.43 -14.75 20.50
CA ASP A 212 -16.74 -14.58 21.15
C ASP A 212 -17.62 -13.68 20.30
N VAL A 213 -18.90 -14.02 20.16
CA VAL A 213 -19.92 -13.19 19.53
C VAL A 213 -20.77 -12.51 20.61
N PRO A 214 -20.37 -11.33 21.12
CA PRO A 214 -21.22 -10.53 21.98
C PRO A 214 -22.43 -9.97 21.20
N GLY A 215 -23.60 -9.92 21.85
CA GLY A 215 -24.73 -9.13 21.36
C GLY A 215 -25.70 -9.82 20.40
N LEU A 216 -25.71 -11.15 20.33
CA LEU A 216 -26.74 -11.94 19.62
C LEU A 216 -28.07 -12.07 20.40
N ILE A 217 -28.38 -11.12 21.29
CA ILE A 217 -29.72 -11.02 21.86
C ILE A 217 -30.01 -9.59 22.30
N GLU A 218 -31.26 -9.20 22.07
CA GLU A 218 -31.82 -7.84 22.06
C GLU A 218 -31.66 -7.09 20.72
N GLY A 219 -32.40 -7.51 19.70
CA GLY A 219 -32.72 -6.67 18.54
C GLY A 219 -31.54 -6.36 17.60
N ALA A 220 -30.54 -7.25 17.53
CA ALA A 220 -29.41 -7.11 16.61
C ALA A 220 -29.84 -7.10 15.12
N SER A 221 -30.91 -7.82 14.79
CA SER A 221 -31.55 -7.89 13.48
C SER A 221 -32.47 -6.69 13.17
N GLU A 222 -32.93 -5.93 14.18
CA GLU A 222 -33.85 -4.79 14.04
C GLU A 222 -33.15 -3.46 13.70
N GLY A 223 -31.87 -3.50 13.30
CA GLY A 223 -31.18 -2.34 12.73
C GLY A 223 -30.68 -1.30 13.74
N LYS A 224 -30.59 -1.64 15.04
CA LYS A 224 -29.86 -0.82 16.02
C LYS A 224 -28.34 -0.93 15.87
N GLY A 225 -27.80 -0.63 14.69
CA GLY A 225 -26.40 -0.28 14.37
C GLY A 225 -25.22 -1.16 14.79
N LEU A 226 -25.34 -2.03 15.79
CA LEU A 226 -24.24 -2.68 16.51
C LEU A 226 -24.13 -4.18 16.19
N GLY A 227 -25.27 -4.84 15.97
CA GLY A 227 -25.33 -6.28 15.68
C GLY A 227 -24.95 -6.63 14.24
N LEU A 228 -25.39 -5.82 13.27
CA LEU A 228 -25.16 -6.07 11.84
C LEU A 228 -23.67 -6.02 11.47
N GLU A 229 -22.93 -5.08 12.06
CA GLU A 229 -21.49 -4.93 11.84
C GLU A 229 -20.69 -6.07 12.47
N PHE A 230 -21.17 -6.63 13.58
CA PHE A 230 -20.56 -7.76 14.25
C PHE A 230 -20.78 -9.07 13.51
N LEU A 231 -22.00 -9.29 13.00
CA LEU A 231 -22.33 -10.47 12.19
C LEU A 231 -21.52 -10.54 10.88
N ARG A 232 -21.03 -9.42 10.34
CA ARG A 232 -20.03 -9.40 9.24
C ARG A 232 -18.68 -10.03 9.62
N HIS A 233 -18.38 -10.24 10.89
CA HIS A 233 -17.17 -10.95 11.31
C HIS A 233 -17.44 -12.45 11.46
N VAL A 234 -18.66 -12.78 11.89
CA VAL A 234 -19.17 -14.15 11.98
C VAL A 234 -19.38 -14.76 10.58
N GLU A 235 -19.76 -13.95 9.58
CA GLU A 235 -19.91 -14.39 8.16
C GLU A 235 -18.60 -14.93 7.56
N ARG A 236 -17.46 -14.74 8.21
CA ARG A 236 -16.17 -15.22 7.69
C ARG A 236 -15.57 -16.35 8.51
N CYS A 237 -16.26 -16.78 9.58
CA CYS A 237 -15.86 -17.94 10.36
C CYS A 237 -16.19 -19.23 9.61
N THR A 238 -15.25 -20.17 9.59
CA THR A 238 -15.42 -21.50 9.03
C THR A 238 -16.54 -22.29 9.72
N ALA A 239 -16.67 -22.13 11.03
CA ALA A 239 -17.65 -22.86 11.83
C ALA A 239 -18.24 -22.01 12.95
N LEU A 240 -19.43 -22.40 13.41
CA LEU A 240 -20.11 -21.82 14.56
C LEU A 240 -20.23 -22.84 15.69
N VAL A 241 -20.09 -22.38 16.92
CA VAL A 241 -20.33 -23.19 18.13
C VAL A 241 -21.40 -22.53 18.96
N HIS A 242 -22.52 -23.22 19.13
CA HIS A 242 -23.61 -22.81 20.01
C HIS A 242 -23.28 -23.23 21.44
N VAL A 243 -22.93 -22.27 22.28
CA VAL A 243 -22.65 -22.47 23.70
C VAL A 243 -23.95 -22.27 24.47
N LEU A 244 -24.50 -23.37 24.99
CA LEU A 244 -25.77 -23.40 25.71
C LEU A 244 -25.53 -23.61 27.20
N ASP A 245 -26.25 -22.87 28.03
CA ASP A 245 -26.14 -22.94 29.49
C ASP A 245 -27.06 -24.03 30.05
N CYS A 246 -26.49 -25.08 30.65
CA CYS A 246 -27.29 -26.13 31.29
C CYS A 246 -27.53 -25.86 32.80
N ALA A 247 -26.89 -24.86 33.39
CA ALA A 247 -27.03 -24.56 34.83
C ALA A 247 -27.89 -23.31 35.10
N THR A 248 -28.68 -22.85 34.12
CA THR A 248 -29.51 -21.65 34.32
C THR A 248 -30.62 -21.92 35.33
N LEU A 249 -30.81 -20.97 36.26
CA LEU A 249 -31.87 -21.00 37.27
C LEU A 249 -33.07 -20.11 36.88
N GLU A 250 -33.04 -19.55 35.67
CA GLU A 250 -34.10 -18.67 35.16
C GLU A 250 -35.34 -19.48 34.76
N PRO A 251 -36.53 -19.18 35.32
CA PRO A 251 -37.76 -19.90 34.98
C PRO A 251 -38.13 -19.71 33.51
N GLY A 252 -38.36 -20.81 32.79
CA GLY A 252 -38.81 -20.79 31.38
C GLY A 252 -37.68 -20.73 30.35
N ARG A 253 -36.43 -20.91 30.77
CA ARG A 253 -35.26 -20.93 29.89
C ARG A 253 -34.64 -22.32 29.84
N ASP A 254 -34.73 -22.97 28.69
CA ASP A 254 -34.16 -24.29 28.44
C ASP A 254 -33.19 -24.26 27.24
N PRO A 255 -32.20 -25.17 27.17
CA PRO A 255 -31.20 -25.17 26.11
C PRO A 255 -31.76 -25.30 24.69
N LEU A 256 -32.90 -25.97 24.51
CA LEU A 256 -33.50 -26.15 23.18
C LEU A 256 -34.15 -24.85 22.71
N THR A 257 -34.89 -24.17 23.58
CA THR A 257 -35.48 -22.86 23.29
C THR A 257 -34.40 -21.80 23.07
N ASP A 258 -33.33 -21.79 23.86
CA ASP A 258 -32.17 -20.89 23.66
C ASP A 258 -31.56 -21.09 22.26
N LEU A 259 -31.41 -22.33 21.82
CA LEU A 259 -30.91 -22.64 20.47
C LEU A 259 -31.88 -22.16 19.39
N ASP A 260 -33.18 -22.38 19.54
CA ASP A 260 -34.18 -21.99 18.54
C ASP A 260 -34.20 -20.46 18.33
N ILE A 261 -34.06 -19.67 19.41
CA ILE A 261 -33.93 -18.20 19.34
C ILE A 261 -32.67 -17.79 18.60
N ILE A 262 -31.53 -18.42 18.91
CA ILE A 262 -30.25 -18.15 18.24
C ILE A 262 -30.36 -18.43 16.73
N LEU A 263 -30.98 -19.55 16.35
CA LEU A 263 -31.14 -19.94 14.95
C LEU A 263 -32.05 -18.97 14.19
N GLU A 264 -33.13 -18.50 14.80
CA GLU A 264 -34.00 -17.47 14.22
C GLU A 264 -33.23 -16.17 13.97
N GLU A 265 -32.41 -15.74 14.93
CA GLU A 265 -31.62 -14.52 14.80
C GLU A 265 -30.54 -14.63 13.72
N LEU A 266 -29.83 -15.76 13.66
CA LEU A 266 -28.86 -16.05 12.59
C LEU A 266 -29.52 -16.15 11.21
N GLY A 267 -30.75 -16.68 11.14
CA GLY A 267 -31.53 -16.80 9.90
C GLY A 267 -32.07 -15.47 9.37
N ASN A 268 -32.37 -14.53 10.27
CA ASN A 268 -32.84 -13.19 9.92
C ASN A 268 -31.74 -12.26 9.39
N TYR A 269 -30.47 -12.68 9.42
CA TYR A 269 -29.35 -11.90 8.92
C TYR A 269 -29.19 -12.05 7.38
N PRO A 270 -29.35 -10.98 6.59
CA PRO A 270 -29.12 -11.05 5.15
C PRO A 270 -27.62 -11.12 4.85
N VAL A 271 -27.17 -12.27 4.36
CA VAL A 271 -25.78 -12.46 3.91
C VAL A 271 -25.62 -11.90 2.48
N PRO A 272 -24.52 -11.18 2.17
CA PRO A 272 -24.26 -10.66 0.83
C PRO A 272 -24.21 -11.75 -0.25
N GLU A 273 -24.58 -11.41 -1.49
CA GLU A 273 -24.53 -12.34 -2.63
C GLU A 273 -23.11 -12.94 -2.80
N GLY A 274 -23.04 -14.28 -2.84
CA GLY A 274 -21.80 -15.04 -3.04
C GLY A 274 -21.16 -15.65 -1.78
N GLN A 275 -21.74 -15.45 -0.59
CA GLN A 275 -21.29 -16.11 0.64
C GLN A 275 -22.31 -17.14 1.16
N VAL A 276 -21.80 -18.15 1.89
CA VAL A 276 -22.64 -19.20 2.50
C VAL A 276 -23.47 -18.60 3.64
N PRO A 277 -24.82 -18.75 3.62
CA PRO A 277 -25.69 -18.36 4.72
C PRO A 277 -25.20 -18.87 6.07
N LEU A 278 -25.36 -18.10 7.15
CA LEU A 278 -24.83 -18.48 8.47
C LEU A 278 -25.37 -19.84 8.95
N LEU A 279 -26.63 -20.16 8.65
CA LEU A 279 -27.28 -21.41 9.00
C LEU A 279 -26.80 -22.63 8.19
N GLU A 280 -26.16 -22.43 7.04
CA GLU A 280 -25.63 -23.51 6.21
C GLU A 280 -24.19 -23.90 6.61
N ARG A 281 -23.58 -23.15 7.52
CA ARG A 281 -22.22 -23.41 7.99
C ARG A 281 -22.19 -24.61 8.94
N PRO A 282 -21.05 -25.32 9.02
CA PRO A 282 -20.81 -26.31 10.06
C PRO A 282 -21.08 -25.74 11.44
N GLN A 283 -22.03 -26.34 12.15
CA GLN A 283 -22.48 -25.93 13.47
C GLN A 283 -22.27 -27.06 14.48
N LEU A 284 -21.70 -26.71 15.62
CA LEU A 284 -21.50 -27.59 16.77
C LEU A 284 -22.29 -27.05 17.95
N VAL A 285 -22.72 -27.93 18.85
CA VAL A 285 -23.38 -27.52 20.09
C VAL A 285 -22.49 -27.91 21.27
N ALA A 286 -22.23 -26.95 22.15
CA ALA A 286 -21.50 -27.13 23.39
C ALA A 286 -22.45 -26.89 24.57
N LEU A 287 -22.86 -27.98 25.24
CA LEU A 287 -23.65 -27.95 26.47
C LEU A 287 -22.70 -27.66 27.63
N ASN A 288 -22.73 -26.44 28.16
CA ASN A 288 -21.77 -25.96 29.13
C ASN A 288 -22.26 -26.08 30.57
N LYS A 289 -21.31 -26.09 31.52
CA LYS A 289 -21.48 -26.16 32.98
C LYS A 289 -21.91 -27.53 33.52
N VAL A 290 -21.50 -28.62 32.87
CA VAL A 290 -21.78 -30.00 33.33
C VAL A 290 -21.06 -30.40 34.63
N ASP A 291 -20.25 -29.51 35.20
CA ASP A 291 -19.70 -29.65 36.55
C ASP A 291 -20.78 -29.57 37.64
N VAL A 292 -21.93 -28.97 37.34
CA VAL A 292 -23.10 -28.94 38.23
C VAL A 292 -23.96 -30.19 37.97
N PRO A 293 -24.29 -31.01 38.99
CA PRO A 293 -25.06 -32.25 38.80
C PRO A 293 -26.40 -32.04 38.09
N GLU A 294 -27.15 -31.01 38.47
CA GLU A 294 -28.44 -30.68 37.86
C GLU A 294 -28.29 -30.28 36.38
N ALA A 295 -27.19 -29.61 36.05
CA ALA A 295 -26.88 -29.23 34.67
C ALA A 295 -26.47 -30.44 33.83
N LYS A 296 -25.79 -31.41 34.43
CA LYS A 296 -25.43 -32.67 33.78
C LYS A 296 -26.67 -33.51 33.47
N ASP A 297 -27.58 -33.64 34.43
CA ASP A 297 -28.85 -34.35 34.20
C ASP A 297 -29.68 -33.70 33.07
N LEU A 298 -29.69 -32.36 33.02
CA LEU A 298 -30.34 -31.62 31.93
C LEU A 298 -29.63 -31.84 30.58
N ALA A 299 -28.29 -31.83 30.56
CA ALA A 299 -27.50 -32.08 29.36
C ALA A 299 -27.77 -33.48 28.78
N ASP A 300 -27.79 -34.50 29.65
CA ASP A 300 -28.13 -35.89 29.28
C ASP A 300 -29.55 -36.00 28.70
N LEU A 301 -30.49 -35.19 29.21
CA LEU A 301 -31.87 -35.19 28.76
C LEU A 301 -32.04 -34.54 27.36
N VAL A 302 -31.39 -33.40 27.11
CA VAL A 302 -31.57 -32.62 25.86
C VAL A 302 -30.67 -33.08 24.72
N ARG A 303 -29.57 -33.78 25.03
CA ARG A 303 -28.60 -34.23 24.04
C ARG A 303 -29.21 -35.09 22.92
N PRO A 304 -30.08 -36.09 23.18
CA PRO A 304 -30.70 -36.87 22.12
C PRO A 304 -31.54 -36.04 21.16
N ASP A 305 -32.23 -35.00 21.66
CA ASP A 305 -33.05 -34.11 20.83
C ASP A 305 -32.18 -33.25 19.91
N LEU A 306 -31.04 -32.76 20.40
CA LEU A 306 -30.07 -32.00 19.62
C LEU A 306 -29.36 -32.86 18.56
N GLU A 307 -29.00 -34.10 18.91
CA GLU A 307 -28.43 -35.07 17.97
C GLU A 307 -29.47 -35.48 16.90
N ALA A 308 -30.74 -35.62 17.27
CA ALA A 308 -31.83 -35.90 16.32
C ALA A 308 -32.05 -34.75 15.32
N ARG A 309 -31.72 -33.51 15.70
CA ARG A 309 -31.69 -32.33 14.82
C ARG A 309 -30.44 -32.27 13.93
N GLY A 310 -29.51 -33.21 14.05
CA GLY A 310 -28.32 -33.34 13.20
C GLY A 310 -27.08 -32.61 13.70
N TYR A 311 -27.11 -32.06 14.92
CA TYR A 311 -25.95 -31.39 15.50
C TYR A 311 -24.99 -32.39 16.17
N ARG A 312 -23.69 -32.09 16.07
CA ARG A 312 -22.67 -32.73 16.90
C ARG A 312 -22.62 -32.04 18.25
N VAL A 313 -23.00 -32.75 19.31
CA VAL A 313 -23.16 -32.21 20.67
C VAL A 313 -21.97 -32.61 21.54
N PHE A 314 -21.46 -31.65 22.32
CA PHE A 314 -20.38 -31.85 23.28
C PHE A 314 -20.80 -31.33 24.65
N GLU A 315 -20.81 -32.21 25.64
CA GLU A 315 -20.91 -31.84 27.05
C GLU A 315 -19.55 -31.30 27.52
N ILE A 316 -19.53 -30.07 28.01
CA ILE A 316 -18.31 -29.39 28.42
C ILE A 316 -18.44 -28.71 29.77
N SER A 317 -17.32 -28.59 30.47
CA SER A 317 -17.18 -27.67 31.59
C SER A 317 -15.91 -26.86 31.45
N THR A 318 -16.05 -25.54 31.47
CA THR A 318 -14.91 -24.62 31.47
C THR A 318 -14.14 -24.64 32.79
N VAL A 319 -14.75 -25.16 33.87
CA VAL A 319 -14.14 -25.22 35.20
C VAL A 319 -13.38 -26.52 35.41
N SER A 320 -14.00 -27.66 35.12
CA SER A 320 -13.36 -28.98 35.28
C SER A 320 -12.49 -29.37 34.07
N HIS A 321 -12.57 -28.59 32.98
CA HIS A 321 -11.97 -28.89 31.67
C HIS A 321 -12.50 -30.17 31.00
N GLU A 322 -13.62 -30.71 31.48
CA GLU A 322 -14.30 -31.85 30.89
C GLU A 322 -14.81 -31.51 29.48
N GLY A 323 -14.66 -32.43 28.54
CA GLY A 323 -15.15 -32.31 27.15
C GLY A 323 -14.41 -31.31 26.25
N LEU A 324 -13.61 -30.39 26.79
CA LEU A 324 -12.93 -29.35 26.03
C LEU A 324 -11.97 -29.90 24.96
N ARG A 325 -11.28 -31.01 25.27
CA ARG A 325 -10.37 -31.64 24.31
C ARG A 325 -11.13 -32.20 23.12
N GLN A 326 -12.23 -32.90 23.36
CA GLN A 326 -13.07 -33.47 22.30
C GLN A 326 -13.64 -32.36 21.41
N LEU A 327 -14.11 -31.26 22.01
CA LEU A 327 -14.61 -30.09 21.28
C LEU A 327 -13.52 -29.44 20.41
N THR A 328 -12.33 -29.19 20.97
CA THR A 328 -11.23 -28.52 20.25
C THR A 328 -10.68 -29.34 19.09
N PHE A 329 -10.60 -30.67 19.22
CA PHE A 329 -10.23 -31.55 18.11
C PHE A 329 -11.34 -31.61 17.04
N ALA A 330 -12.61 -31.68 17.44
CA ALA A 330 -13.73 -31.64 16.48
C ALA A 330 -13.76 -30.34 15.66
N LEU A 331 -13.42 -29.21 16.29
CA LEU A 331 -13.27 -27.92 15.61
C LEU A 331 -12.07 -27.89 14.67
N ALA A 332 -10.93 -28.43 15.13
CA ALA A 332 -9.73 -28.53 14.32
C ALA A 332 -9.96 -29.35 13.05
N ASP A 333 -10.71 -30.45 13.14
CA ASP A 333 -11.06 -31.27 11.98
C ASP A 333 -11.87 -30.48 10.94
N ILE A 334 -12.86 -29.68 11.40
CA ILE A 334 -13.67 -28.84 10.51
C ILE A 334 -12.81 -27.76 9.85
N VAL A 335 -11.96 -27.08 10.63
CA VAL A 335 -11.07 -26.02 10.12
C VAL A 335 -10.05 -26.60 9.14
N ALA A 336 -9.46 -27.75 9.46
CA ALA A 336 -8.51 -28.43 8.59
C ALA A 336 -9.18 -28.90 7.29
N GLN A 337 -10.38 -29.47 7.36
CA GLN A 337 -11.13 -29.90 6.18
C GLN A 337 -11.50 -28.69 5.30
N HIS A 338 -11.99 -27.60 5.89
CA HIS A 338 -12.31 -26.39 5.15
C HIS A 338 -11.08 -25.81 4.45
N ARG A 339 -9.93 -25.73 5.15
CA ARG A 339 -8.66 -25.29 4.54
C ARG A 339 -8.21 -26.22 3.40
N ALA A 340 -8.46 -27.52 3.53
CA ALA A 340 -8.16 -28.49 2.48
C ALA A 340 -9.09 -28.32 1.26
N ASP A 341 -10.38 -28.09 1.50
CA ASP A 341 -11.39 -27.85 0.45
C ASP A 341 -11.13 -26.53 -0.29
N GLU A 342 -10.76 -25.47 0.42
CA GLU A 342 -10.33 -24.19 -0.18
C GLU A 342 -9.04 -24.34 -0.99
N ALA A 343 -8.09 -25.14 -0.52
CA ALA A 343 -6.87 -25.44 -1.27
C ALA A 343 -7.12 -26.32 -2.51
N ALA A 344 -8.14 -27.17 -2.48
CA ALA A 344 -8.55 -28.04 -3.58
C ALA A 344 -9.49 -27.34 -4.58
N ALA A 345 -10.19 -26.30 -4.15
CA ALA A 345 -11.02 -25.49 -5.01
C ALA A 345 -10.15 -24.87 -6.13
N PRO A 346 -10.60 -24.88 -7.39
CA PRO A 346 -9.87 -24.22 -8.46
C PRO A 346 -9.70 -22.75 -8.08
N ALA A 347 -8.45 -22.30 -7.99
CA ALA A 347 -8.13 -20.94 -7.63
C ALA A 347 -9.04 -20.00 -8.45
N PRO A 348 -9.80 -19.09 -7.80
CA PRO A 348 -10.66 -18.16 -8.53
C PRO A 348 -9.82 -17.51 -9.62
N GLU A 349 -10.43 -17.31 -10.80
CA GLU A 349 -9.74 -16.69 -11.94
C GLU A 349 -8.95 -15.50 -11.43
N ARG A 350 -7.62 -15.64 -11.47
CA ARG A 350 -6.71 -14.61 -11.00
C ARG A 350 -7.23 -13.31 -11.60
N VAL A 351 -7.61 -12.36 -10.76
CA VAL A 351 -7.70 -10.97 -11.21
C VAL A 351 -6.26 -10.61 -11.52
N ILE A 352 -5.83 -10.98 -12.73
CA ILE A 352 -4.63 -10.48 -13.34
C ILE A 352 -4.95 -9.00 -13.44
N ILE A 353 -4.46 -8.24 -12.46
CA ILE A 353 -4.24 -6.82 -12.65
C ILE A 353 -3.30 -6.80 -13.83
N ARG A 354 -3.90 -6.61 -15.01
CA ARG A 354 -3.15 -6.45 -16.25
C ARG A 354 -2.17 -5.33 -15.94
N PRO A 355 -0.85 -5.50 -16.17
CA PRO A 355 0.02 -4.34 -16.21
C PRO A 355 -0.67 -3.34 -17.12
N LYS A 356 -0.94 -2.12 -16.62
CA LYS A 356 -1.69 -1.08 -17.36
C LYS A 356 -1.23 -1.11 -18.81
N GLY A 357 -2.08 -1.68 -19.66
CA GLY A 357 -1.67 -2.09 -20.99
C GLY A 357 -1.34 -0.85 -21.79
N ALA A 358 -0.11 -0.75 -22.27
CA ALA A 358 0.33 0.23 -23.26
C ALA A 358 -0.18 1.66 -23.00
N GLU A 359 0.02 2.19 -21.80
CA GLU A 359 0.09 3.65 -21.68
C GLU A 359 1.25 4.13 -22.57
N ARG A 360 1.04 5.24 -23.30
CA ARG A 360 2.13 5.88 -24.06
C ARG A 360 3.32 6.06 -23.12
N GLU A 361 4.53 5.78 -23.61
CA GLU A 361 5.75 5.83 -22.78
C GLU A 361 5.96 7.20 -22.11
N PHE A 362 5.32 8.23 -22.66
CA PHE A 362 5.14 9.54 -22.08
C PHE A 362 3.91 10.25 -22.66
N SER A 363 3.50 11.35 -22.02
CA SER A 363 2.50 12.31 -22.50
C SER A 363 2.97 13.74 -22.20
N ILE A 364 2.47 14.71 -22.95
CA ILE A 364 2.77 16.12 -22.75
C ILE A 364 1.48 16.85 -22.38
N ARG A 365 1.47 17.50 -21.23
CA ARG A 365 0.39 18.40 -20.80
C ARG A 365 0.87 19.84 -20.95
N VAL A 366 0.09 20.63 -21.67
CA VAL A 366 0.31 22.08 -21.76
C VAL A 366 -0.38 22.72 -20.56
N GLU A 367 0.40 23.37 -19.71
CA GLU A 367 -0.06 24.14 -18.56
C GLU A 367 0.05 25.63 -18.91
N GLY A 368 -1.09 26.33 -18.93
CA GLY A 368 -1.11 27.77 -19.20
C GLY A 368 -0.53 28.54 -18.00
N GLY A 369 0.57 29.26 -18.21
CA GLY A 369 1.19 30.11 -17.20
C GLY A 369 0.92 31.60 -17.43
N THR A 370 1.08 32.41 -16.37
CA THR A 370 0.94 33.90 -16.41
C THR A 370 1.87 34.58 -17.43
N TYR A 371 2.91 33.88 -17.93
CA TYR A 371 3.96 34.42 -18.82
C TYR A 371 4.24 33.57 -20.06
N GLY A 372 3.37 32.59 -20.38
CA GLY A 372 3.52 31.70 -21.53
C GLY A 372 3.14 30.25 -21.22
N ASP A 373 3.02 29.43 -22.27
CA ASP A 373 2.71 28.01 -22.16
C ASP A 373 3.91 27.22 -21.64
N VAL A 374 3.63 26.34 -20.69
CA VAL A 374 4.61 25.47 -20.05
C VAL A 374 4.28 24.03 -20.41
N PHE A 375 5.28 23.27 -20.87
CA PHE A 375 5.07 21.92 -21.38
C PHE A 375 5.55 20.90 -20.35
N ARG A 376 4.63 20.19 -19.70
CA ARG A 376 4.96 19.14 -18.74
C ARG A 376 4.97 17.77 -19.40
N ILE A 377 6.11 17.11 -19.38
CA ILE A 377 6.30 15.74 -19.83
C ILE A 377 6.08 14.80 -18.63
N LEU A 378 5.09 13.93 -18.76
CA LEU A 378 4.73 12.90 -17.78
C LEU A 378 5.04 11.53 -18.37
N GLY A 379 5.73 10.67 -17.63
CA GLY A 379 6.01 9.29 -18.03
C GLY A 379 7.21 8.69 -17.29
N ASP A 380 7.13 7.40 -16.98
CA ASP A 380 8.13 6.71 -16.16
C ASP A 380 9.53 6.75 -16.81
N LYS A 381 9.61 6.60 -18.14
CA LYS A 381 10.91 6.58 -18.85
C LYS A 381 11.61 7.95 -18.86
N PRO A 382 10.99 9.06 -19.32
CA PRO A 382 11.62 10.38 -19.25
C PRO A 382 12.04 10.78 -17.83
N VAL A 383 11.15 10.57 -16.85
CA VAL A 383 11.41 10.91 -15.45
C VAL A 383 12.61 10.12 -14.92
N ARG A 384 12.64 8.82 -15.18
CA ARG A 384 13.77 7.97 -14.79
C ARG A 384 15.08 8.41 -15.44
N TRP A 385 15.09 8.77 -16.72
CA TRP A 385 16.33 9.21 -17.39
C TRP A 385 16.86 10.52 -16.83
N VAL A 386 15.97 11.45 -16.48
CA VAL A 386 16.34 12.69 -15.78
C VAL A 386 16.98 12.37 -14.42
N GLN A 387 16.39 11.47 -13.63
CA GLN A 387 16.95 11.03 -12.35
C GLN A 387 18.31 10.33 -12.48
N GLN A 388 18.54 9.62 -13.60
CA GLN A 388 19.81 8.94 -13.89
C GLN A 388 20.91 9.89 -14.40
N THR A 389 20.59 11.13 -14.73
CA THR A 389 21.52 12.06 -15.37
C THR A 389 22.20 12.93 -14.33
N ASP A 390 23.53 13.00 -14.38
CA ASP A 390 24.29 14.00 -13.63
C ASP A 390 24.35 15.30 -14.43
N PHE A 391 23.57 16.30 -13.99
CA PHE A 391 23.50 17.62 -14.65
C PHE A 391 24.76 18.46 -14.51
N GLN A 392 25.73 18.06 -13.67
CA GLN A 392 27.04 18.71 -13.60
C GLN A 392 27.96 18.29 -14.76
N ASN A 393 27.60 17.24 -15.50
CA ASN A 393 28.40 16.68 -16.59
C ASN A 393 27.75 16.95 -17.95
N GLU A 394 28.40 17.79 -18.77
CA GLU A 394 27.91 18.16 -20.10
C GLU A 394 27.70 16.95 -21.04
N GLU A 395 28.55 15.90 -20.93
CA GLU A 395 28.41 14.69 -21.76
C GLU A 395 27.17 13.86 -21.35
N ALA A 396 26.83 13.84 -20.06
CA ALA A 396 25.64 13.18 -19.55
C ALA A 396 24.36 13.91 -19.98
N VAL A 397 24.37 15.25 -19.97
CA VAL A 397 23.26 16.07 -20.47
C VAL A 397 23.04 15.85 -21.97
N GLY A 398 24.11 15.82 -22.76
CA GLY A 398 24.04 15.47 -24.18
C GLY A 398 23.48 14.07 -24.42
N PHE A 399 23.84 13.10 -23.56
CA PHE A 399 23.29 11.75 -23.63
C PHE A 399 21.80 11.67 -23.29
N LEU A 400 21.33 12.48 -22.34
CA LEU A 400 19.91 12.61 -22.04
C LEU A 400 19.14 13.17 -23.24
N ALA A 401 19.66 14.21 -23.89
CA ALA A 401 19.06 14.79 -25.10
C ALA A 401 18.91 13.74 -26.22
N ASP A 402 19.96 12.99 -26.54
CA ASP A 402 19.90 11.90 -27.54
C ASP A 402 18.83 10.85 -27.20
N ARG A 403 18.59 10.58 -25.91
CA ARG A 403 17.59 9.60 -25.47
C ARG A 403 16.17 10.15 -25.62
N LEU A 404 15.95 11.42 -25.26
CA LEU A 404 14.66 12.09 -25.40
C LEU A 404 14.28 12.27 -26.87
N GLU A 405 15.24 12.60 -27.74
CA GLU A 405 15.05 12.67 -29.19
C GLU A 405 14.58 11.31 -29.73
N LYS A 406 15.30 10.22 -29.41
CA LYS A 406 14.93 8.86 -29.84
C LYS A 406 13.58 8.38 -29.31
N LEU A 407 13.16 8.91 -28.17
CA LEU A 407 11.85 8.63 -27.59
C LEU A 407 10.72 9.37 -28.34
N GLY A 408 11.05 10.39 -29.15
CA GLY A 408 10.08 11.21 -29.88
C GLY A 408 9.54 12.38 -29.06
N VAL A 409 10.20 12.74 -27.95
CA VAL A 409 9.77 13.84 -27.08
C VAL A 409 9.82 15.18 -27.81
N GLU A 410 10.85 15.41 -28.63
CA GLU A 410 10.98 16.64 -29.41
C GLU A 410 9.85 16.82 -30.43
N ASP A 411 9.48 15.75 -31.14
CA ASP A 411 8.41 15.79 -32.14
C ASP A 411 7.04 16.06 -31.51
N GLU A 412 6.78 15.47 -30.34
CA GLU A 412 5.56 15.72 -29.57
C GLU A 412 5.52 17.14 -29.00
N LEU A 413 6.65 17.67 -28.50
CA LEU A 413 6.75 19.06 -28.04
C LEU A 413 6.43 20.04 -29.18
N TYR A 414 7.00 19.80 -30.36
CA TYR A 414 6.70 20.61 -31.54
C TYR A 414 5.22 20.53 -31.94
N ARG A 415 4.65 19.31 -31.95
CA ARG A 415 3.21 19.11 -32.23
C ARG A 415 2.30 19.75 -31.19
N ALA A 416 2.75 19.85 -29.93
CA ALA A 416 2.05 20.56 -28.87
C ALA A 416 2.16 22.09 -28.99
N GLY A 417 2.98 22.61 -29.91
CA GLY A 417 3.16 24.05 -30.15
C GLY A 417 4.33 24.67 -29.40
N ALA A 418 5.26 23.87 -28.86
CA ALA A 418 6.47 24.40 -28.26
C ALA A 418 7.31 25.14 -29.31
N VAL A 419 7.85 26.29 -28.91
CA VAL A 419 8.78 27.09 -29.71
C VAL A 419 10.17 27.03 -29.09
N ALA A 420 11.21 27.36 -29.86
CA ALA A 420 12.55 27.44 -29.30
C ALA A 420 12.60 28.42 -28.12
N GLY A 421 13.07 27.96 -26.97
CA GLY A 421 13.06 28.69 -25.69
C GLY A 421 11.81 28.45 -24.83
N SER A 422 10.89 27.57 -25.23
CA SER A 422 9.77 27.16 -24.39
C SER A 422 10.25 26.40 -23.15
N THR A 423 9.62 26.67 -22.01
CA THR A 423 9.90 25.99 -20.74
C THR A 423 9.28 24.60 -20.73
N VAL A 424 10.11 23.58 -20.51
CA VAL A 424 9.70 22.18 -20.41
C VAL A 424 9.99 21.66 -19.00
N LEU A 425 9.02 20.98 -18.40
CA LEU A 425 9.19 20.27 -17.13
C LEU A 425 9.12 18.77 -17.38
N ILE A 426 10.05 18.00 -16.81
CA ILE A 426 9.98 16.54 -16.85
C ILE A 426 9.72 16.04 -15.42
N GLY A 427 8.53 15.45 -15.22
CA GLY A 427 8.09 14.91 -13.93
C GLY A 427 6.87 15.60 -13.32
N GLU A 428 6.33 14.96 -12.29
CA GLU A 428 5.24 15.45 -11.46
C GLU A 428 5.81 15.92 -10.11
N GLY A 429 5.38 17.09 -9.62
CA GLY A 429 5.95 17.69 -8.41
C GLY A 429 7.37 18.24 -8.61
N ASP A 430 8.39 17.50 -8.16
CA ASP A 430 9.82 17.85 -8.21
C ASP A 430 10.41 17.68 -9.62
N ALA A 431 9.82 18.42 -10.56
CA ALA A 431 10.14 18.31 -11.97
C ALA A 431 11.38 19.12 -12.32
N VAL A 432 12.24 18.55 -13.15
CA VAL A 432 13.42 19.27 -13.66
C VAL A 432 12.99 20.16 -14.82
N VAL A 433 13.40 21.44 -14.75
CA VAL A 433 13.05 22.48 -15.72
C VAL A 433 14.14 22.59 -16.77
N PHE A 434 13.74 22.60 -18.03
CA PHE A 434 14.62 22.75 -19.19
C PHE A 434 14.10 23.85 -20.12
N ASP A 435 15.01 24.56 -20.77
CA ASP A 435 14.69 25.40 -21.91
C ASP A 435 14.81 24.54 -23.17
N TRP A 436 13.69 24.32 -23.87
CA TRP A 436 13.70 23.47 -25.04
C TRP A 436 14.20 24.20 -26.27
N HIS A 437 15.14 23.56 -26.98
CA HIS A 437 15.61 23.98 -28.28
C HIS A 437 15.54 22.79 -29.23
N PRO A 438 14.87 22.92 -30.40
CA PRO A 438 14.75 21.82 -31.35
C PRO A 438 16.12 21.43 -31.89
N SER A 439 16.40 20.12 -31.97
CA SER A 439 17.56 19.60 -32.67
C SER A 439 17.43 19.84 -34.18
N LEU A 440 18.57 19.83 -34.90
CA LEU A 440 18.58 20.09 -36.35
C LEU A 440 17.79 19.03 -37.15
N SER A 441 17.70 17.80 -36.64
CA SER A 441 16.94 16.66 -37.19
C SER A 441 15.43 16.90 -37.09
N SER A 442 14.92 17.18 -35.89
CA SER A 442 13.50 17.45 -35.65
C SER A 442 13.03 18.76 -36.31
N ALA A 443 13.90 19.77 -36.34
CA ALA A 443 13.67 21.00 -37.11
C ALA A 443 13.60 20.73 -38.63
N ALA A 444 14.46 19.88 -39.20
CA ALA A 444 14.50 19.64 -40.64
C ALA A 444 13.37 18.73 -41.15
N GLU A 445 12.88 17.77 -40.36
CA GLU A 445 11.78 16.89 -40.74
C GLU A 445 10.41 17.58 -40.73
N LEU A 446 10.24 18.64 -39.93
CA LEU A 446 8.97 19.34 -39.74
C LEU A 446 8.94 20.78 -40.30
N MET A 447 10.06 21.32 -40.80
CA MET A 447 10.14 22.59 -41.54
C MET A 447 9.49 22.50 -42.94
N THR A 448 8.17 22.33 -43.00
CA THR A 448 7.38 22.89 -44.11
C THR A 448 7.14 24.36 -43.85
N ALA A 449 8.14 25.20 -44.14
CA ALA A 449 7.93 26.64 -44.18
C ALA A 449 6.86 26.97 -45.26
N PRO A 450 5.95 27.94 -45.03
CA PRO A 450 5.11 28.47 -46.09
C PRO A 450 5.99 28.90 -47.27
N ARG A 451 5.57 28.58 -48.51
CA ARG A 451 6.33 28.94 -49.73
C ARG A 451 6.81 30.40 -49.66
N GLY A 452 8.14 30.60 -49.61
CA GLY A 452 8.77 31.92 -49.69
C GLY A 452 9.49 32.42 -48.43
N THR A 453 9.56 31.66 -47.34
CA THR A 453 10.37 32.03 -46.15
C THR A 453 11.58 31.11 -45.97
N ASP A 454 12.76 31.70 -45.74
CA ASP A 454 14.02 30.97 -45.42
C ASP A 454 14.35 31.16 -43.92
N PRO A 455 14.20 30.13 -43.09
CA PRO A 455 14.50 30.19 -41.65
C PRO A 455 15.96 30.54 -41.33
N ARG A 456 16.89 30.43 -42.29
CA ARG A 456 18.30 30.81 -42.09
C ARG A 456 18.52 32.32 -42.05
N LEU A 457 17.54 33.12 -42.49
CA LEU A 457 17.61 34.57 -42.51
C LEU A 457 17.12 35.22 -41.21
N ASP A 458 16.50 34.46 -40.30
CA ASP A 458 16.05 34.95 -39.00
C ASP A 458 17.12 34.76 -37.92
N LEU A 459 18.22 35.52 -38.07
CA LEU A 459 19.31 35.56 -37.11
C LEU A 459 18.98 36.53 -35.98
N ASN A 460 18.24 36.08 -34.97
CA ASN A 460 18.14 36.82 -33.71
C ASN A 460 19.48 36.65 -32.94
N PRO A 461 20.30 37.70 -32.77
CA PRO A 461 21.63 37.54 -32.17
C PRO A 461 21.51 37.21 -30.68
N ARG A 462 22.11 36.09 -30.30
CA ARG A 462 22.22 35.59 -28.92
C ARG A 462 22.69 36.68 -27.95
N ARG A 463 22.08 36.75 -26.76
CA ARG A 463 22.68 37.37 -25.55
C ARG A 463 23.39 36.31 -24.71
N THR A 464 24.58 36.62 -24.20
CA THR A 464 25.41 35.70 -23.39
C THR A 464 24.84 35.49 -21.98
N THR A 465 25.21 34.39 -21.33
CA THR A 465 24.77 34.03 -19.97
C THR A 465 25.10 35.11 -18.93
N SER A 466 26.24 35.79 -19.09
CA SER A 466 26.63 36.93 -18.25
C SER A 466 25.69 38.12 -18.40
N GLN A 467 25.36 38.49 -19.64
CA GLN A 467 24.47 39.62 -19.95
C GLN A 467 23.02 39.39 -19.50
N ARG A 468 22.58 38.13 -19.37
CA ARG A 468 21.23 37.79 -18.85
C ARG A 468 21.18 37.83 -17.33
N ARG A 469 22.26 37.42 -16.65
CA ARG A 469 22.39 37.51 -15.19
C ARG A 469 22.43 38.97 -14.73
N GLU A 470 23.16 39.82 -15.45
CA GLU A 470 23.23 41.26 -15.18
C GLU A 470 21.85 41.93 -15.30
N ARG A 471 21.11 41.65 -16.39
CA ARG A 471 19.73 42.13 -16.56
C ARG A 471 18.76 41.59 -15.51
N TYR A 472 18.97 40.35 -15.03
CA TYR A 472 18.16 39.80 -13.96
C TYR A 472 18.39 40.58 -12.65
N HIS A 473 19.64 40.89 -12.32
CA HIS A 473 19.97 41.71 -11.15
C HIS A 473 19.45 43.15 -11.29
N GLU A 474 19.65 43.82 -12.43
CA GLU A 474 19.05 45.14 -12.71
C GLU A 474 17.51 45.12 -12.57
N ARG A 475 16.86 44.02 -12.96
CA ARG A 475 15.40 43.86 -12.84
C ARG A 475 14.95 43.62 -11.40
N MET A 476 15.80 43.03 -10.56
CA MET A 476 15.53 42.84 -9.13
C MET A 476 15.77 44.15 -8.36
N ASP A 477 16.81 44.90 -8.72
CA ASP A 477 17.12 46.21 -8.13
C ASP A 477 16.03 47.23 -8.45
N ALA A 478 15.59 47.32 -9.72
CA ALA A 478 14.47 48.18 -10.10
C ALA A 478 13.14 47.82 -9.40
N LYS A 479 12.95 46.53 -9.07
CA LYS A 479 11.77 46.06 -8.34
C LYS A 479 11.86 46.34 -6.84
N ALA A 480 13.08 46.38 -6.30
CA ALA A 480 13.34 46.81 -4.92
C ALA A 480 13.13 48.31 -4.77
N ASP A 481 13.62 49.11 -5.72
CA ASP A 481 13.44 50.57 -5.75
C ASP A 481 11.96 50.95 -5.87
N ALA A 482 11.22 50.35 -6.80
CA ALA A 482 9.78 50.59 -6.95
C ALA A 482 8.98 50.18 -5.70
N ARG A 483 9.43 49.16 -4.96
CA ARG A 483 8.81 48.73 -3.70
C ARG A 483 9.13 49.71 -2.57
N ALA A 484 10.36 50.25 -2.54
CA ALA A 484 10.75 51.29 -1.58
C ALA A 484 10.01 52.62 -1.84
N GLU A 485 9.77 52.97 -3.10
CA GLU A 485 9.01 54.16 -3.50
C GLU A 485 7.53 54.06 -3.10
N LEU A 486 6.90 52.90 -3.35
CA LEU A 486 5.54 52.60 -2.87
C LEU A 486 5.44 52.59 -1.34
N GLU A 487 6.49 52.17 -0.65
CA GLU A 487 6.53 52.18 0.82
C GLU A 487 6.72 53.59 1.39
N GLN A 488 7.47 54.46 0.69
CA GLN A 488 7.54 55.89 0.99
C GLN A 488 6.21 56.60 0.74
N GLU A 489 5.52 56.32 -0.36
CA GLU A 489 4.17 56.85 -0.60
C GLU A 489 3.17 56.38 0.44
N ARG A 490 3.26 55.11 0.87
CA ARG A 490 2.44 54.56 1.96
C ARG A 490 2.71 55.27 3.30
N LEU A 491 3.97 55.59 3.61
CA LEU A 491 4.33 56.32 4.83
C LEU A 491 3.89 57.79 4.75
N ALA A 492 3.98 58.43 3.58
CA ALA A 492 3.50 59.79 3.35
C ALA A 492 1.95 59.90 3.35
N GLY A 493 1.25 58.82 3.02
CA GLY A 493 -0.22 58.76 3.04
C GLY A 493 -0.85 58.56 4.42
N VAL A 494 -0.05 58.32 5.46
CA VAL A 494 -0.54 58.10 6.84
C VAL A 494 -0.66 59.41 7.64
N ASP A 495 -0.02 60.50 7.23
CA ASP A 495 -0.09 61.80 7.93
C ASP A 495 -1.28 62.70 7.51
N GLY A 496 -2.15 62.23 6.61
CA GLY A 496 -3.24 63.04 6.01
C GLY A 496 -4.65 62.83 6.57
N TRP A 497 -4.84 62.01 7.60
CA TRP A 497 -6.17 61.56 8.07
C TRP A 497 -6.49 61.91 9.54
N ASP A 498 -5.82 62.91 10.13
CA ASP A 498 -6.04 63.30 11.55
C ASP A 498 -6.49 64.76 11.76
N GLU A 499 -7.05 65.41 10.73
CA GLU A 499 -7.71 66.71 10.86
C GLU A 499 -9.09 66.59 10.22
N TRP A 500 -10.15 67.14 10.85
CA TRP A 500 -11.59 67.04 10.52
C TRP A 500 -12.45 66.03 11.31
N VAL A 501 -12.35 66.02 12.65
CA VAL A 501 -13.52 65.84 13.53
C VAL A 501 -13.35 66.77 14.74
N GLU A 502 -13.93 67.97 14.67
CA GLU A 502 -14.49 68.74 15.81
C GLU A 502 -14.97 70.10 15.30
N ASP A 503 -16.28 70.22 15.08
CA ASP A 503 -17.04 71.47 15.32
C ASP A 503 -18.53 71.15 15.17
N ASP A 504 -19.16 70.79 16.30
CA ASP A 504 -20.60 70.95 16.50
C ASP A 504 -20.86 71.19 18.01
N GLU A 505 -20.58 72.41 18.47
CA GLU A 505 -21.17 73.01 19.68
C GLU A 505 -21.13 74.55 19.60
N SER A 506 -22.17 75.17 19.02
CA SER A 506 -22.81 76.40 19.53
C SER A 506 -24.19 76.62 18.91
#